data_AF-A0A6G7XLY0-F1
#
_entry.id   AF-A0A6G7XLY0-F1
#
_cell.length_a   1.000
_cell.length_b   1.000
_cell.length_c   1.000
_cell.angle_alpha   90.00
_cell.angle_beta   90.00
_cell.angle_gamma   90.00
#
_symmetry.space_group_name_H-M   'P 1'
#
loop_
_entity.id
_entity.type
_entity.pdbx_description
1 polymer ?
#
loop_
_entity_poly.entity_id
_entity_poly.type
_entity_poly.pdbx_seq_one_letter_code
_entity_poly.pdbx_strand_id
1 'polypeptide(L)'
;MNRSLITVAGVLLASLSAALAAPPAGAAGARTTFVIDTQFVPGPSAIVSATGPLSSCTSALDLEGDGVETGPRTVLFSGVKLLQCGSETVTVSYEASINLATGRRTSGTWQVVDSTLAGVESGGGQVKGDAARCTIQAGSDGCILDTFRGSVS
;
A
#
# COMPACT_ATOMS: atom_id res chain seq x y z
N MET A 1 80.91 11.36 -17.36
CA MET A 1 79.53 11.49 -17.87
C MET A 1 78.85 10.13 -17.72
N ASN A 2 78.10 9.94 -16.64
CA ASN A 2 77.49 8.66 -16.27
C ASN A 2 75.98 8.64 -16.58
N ARG A 3 75.51 7.48 -17.05
CA ARG A 3 74.11 7.11 -17.31
C ARG A 3 73.42 6.56 -16.04
N SER A 4 72.09 6.49 -16.13
CA SER A 4 71.13 5.63 -15.40
C SER A 4 70.69 6.10 -14.00
N LEU A 5 69.49 5.82 -13.46
CA LEU A 5 68.17 5.28 -13.87
C LEU A 5 67.27 5.44 -12.60
N ILE A 6 65.95 5.66 -12.79
CA ILE A 6 64.78 5.22 -11.95
C ILE A 6 64.73 5.62 -10.45
N THR A 7 63.58 6.14 -9.97
CA THR A 7 62.73 5.51 -8.91
C THR A 7 61.42 6.27 -8.73
N VAL A 8 60.33 5.50 -8.84
CA VAL A 8 58.91 5.85 -8.66
C VAL A 8 58.58 5.92 -7.16
N ALA A 9 57.86 6.94 -6.71
CA ALA A 9 57.24 6.95 -5.38
C ALA A 9 55.72 7.16 -5.53
N GLY A 10 54.98 6.07 -5.36
CA GLY A 10 53.53 6.02 -5.41
C GLY A 10 52.89 6.67 -4.19
N VAL A 11 51.88 7.50 -4.44
CA VAL A 11 51.01 8.07 -3.40
C VAL A 11 49.96 7.02 -3.05
N LEU A 12 50.04 6.45 -1.85
CA LEU A 12 49.00 5.61 -1.26
C LEU A 12 47.73 6.45 -1.04
N LEU A 13 46.66 6.16 -1.78
CA LEU A 13 45.31 6.59 -1.42
C LEU A 13 44.76 5.68 -0.32
N ALA A 14 44.64 6.20 0.90
CA ALA A 14 43.90 5.55 1.97
C ALA A 14 42.39 5.70 1.70
N SER A 15 41.74 4.61 1.32
CA SER A 15 40.29 4.51 1.12
C SER A 15 39.56 4.52 2.47
N LEU A 16 38.98 5.67 2.82
CA LEU A 16 38.05 5.82 3.95
C LEU A 16 36.77 5.01 3.65
N SER A 17 36.63 3.84 4.28
CA SER A 17 35.39 3.08 4.22
C SER A 17 34.39 3.72 5.17
N ALA A 18 33.46 4.53 4.65
CA ALA A 18 32.29 4.95 5.39
C ALA A 18 31.43 3.70 5.66
N ALA A 19 31.46 3.21 6.89
CA ALA A 19 30.56 2.16 7.34
C ALA A 19 29.13 2.69 7.25
N LEU A 20 28.34 2.18 6.29
CA LEU A 20 26.89 2.38 6.28
C LEU A 20 26.34 1.72 7.54
N ALA A 21 25.98 2.54 8.53
CA ALA A 21 25.16 2.09 9.64
C ALA A 21 23.85 1.54 9.04
N ALA A 22 23.57 0.27 9.31
CA ALA A 22 22.27 -0.32 8.99
C ALA A 22 21.19 0.54 9.67
N PRO A 23 20.07 0.87 8.98
CA PRO A 23 18.99 1.60 9.62
C PRO A 23 18.52 0.81 10.85
N PRO A 24 18.18 1.47 11.96
CA PRO A 24 17.63 0.80 13.12
C PRO A 24 16.40 0.00 12.67
N ALA A 25 16.35 -1.27 13.06
CA ALA A 25 15.19 -2.11 12.84
C ALA A 25 13.99 -1.43 13.53
N GLY A 26 13.18 -0.70 12.76
CA GLY A 26 11.96 -0.09 13.23
C GLY A 26 11.09 -1.16 13.87
N ALA A 27 10.47 -0.83 15.01
CA ALA A 27 9.52 -1.71 15.68
C ALA A 27 8.54 -2.26 14.63
N ALA A 28 8.47 -3.59 14.51
CA ALA A 28 7.56 -4.20 13.55
C ALA A 28 6.14 -3.76 13.91
N GLY A 29 5.49 -3.01 13.01
CA GLY A 29 4.15 -2.49 13.24
C GLY A 29 3.15 -3.61 13.57
N ALA A 30 2.08 -3.26 14.29
CA ALA A 30 1.00 -4.16 14.60
C ALA A 30 0.33 -4.66 13.32
N ARG A 31 0.25 -5.98 13.15
CA ARG A 31 -0.39 -6.58 11.97
C ARG A 31 -1.85 -6.18 11.91
N THR A 32 -2.29 -5.77 10.74
CA THR A 32 -3.68 -5.45 10.47
C THR A 32 -4.15 -6.08 9.16
N THR A 33 -5.43 -6.36 9.11
CA THR A 33 -6.14 -6.75 7.90
C THR A 33 -7.51 -6.12 7.95
N PHE A 34 -7.93 -5.49 6.87
CA PHE A 34 -9.30 -5.04 6.66
C PHE A 34 -9.77 -5.43 5.26
N VAL A 35 -11.05 -5.76 5.14
CA VAL A 35 -11.67 -6.25 3.90
C VAL A 35 -12.81 -5.32 3.55
N ILE A 36 -12.74 -4.71 2.37
CA ILE A 36 -13.75 -3.81 1.84
C ILE A 36 -14.55 -4.56 0.79
N ASP A 37 -15.88 -4.58 0.95
CA ASP A 37 -16.81 -5.00 -0.10
C ASP A 37 -17.19 -3.76 -0.92
N THR A 38 -16.42 -3.52 -1.98
CA THR A 38 -16.64 -2.39 -2.87
C THR A 38 -17.78 -2.76 -3.81
N GLN A 39 -18.92 -2.10 -3.60
CA GLN A 39 -20.05 -2.10 -4.53
C GLN A 39 -19.93 -0.83 -5.35
N PHE A 40 -19.93 -0.91 -6.67
CA PHE A 40 -19.78 0.27 -7.55
C PHE A 40 -21.08 1.08 -7.59
N VAL A 41 -21.50 1.59 -6.43
CA VAL A 41 -22.69 2.41 -6.18
C VAL A 41 -22.27 3.68 -5.43
N PRO A 42 -23.03 4.78 -5.54
CA PRO A 42 -22.74 5.98 -4.78
C PRO A 42 -22.83 5.74 -3.27
N GLY A 43 -21.79 6.12 -2.53
CA GLY A 43 -21.76 6.06 -1.06
C GLY A 43 -20.57 5.27 -0.50
N PRO A 44 -20.52 5.10 0.83
CA PRO A 44 -19.45 4.36 1.47
C PRO A 44 -19.59 2.85 1.20
N SER A 45 -18.44 2.20 0.98
CA SER A 45 -18.33 0.74 0.93
C SER A 45 -18.22 0.16 2.34
N ALA A 46 -18.73 -1.06 2.54
CA ALA A 46 -18.68 -1.71 3.84
C ALA A 46 -17.31 -2.34 4.10
N ILE A 47 -16.78 -2.18 5.32
CA ILE A 47 -15.66 -2.99 5.83
C ILE A 47 -16.26 -4.22 6.49
N VAL A 48 -16.25 -5.35 5.79
CA VAL A 48 -16.90 -6.59 6.22
C VAL A 48 -16.08 -7.38 7.24
N SER A 49 -14.80 -7.06 7.37
CA SER A 49 -13.91 -7.63 8.38
C SER A 49 -12.74 -6.70 8.62
N ALA A 50 -12.40 -6.43 9.87
CA ALA A 50 -11.20 -5.71 10.25
C ALA A 50 -10.57 -6.32 11.50
N THR A 51 -9.24 -6.22 11.61
CA THR A 51 -8.44 -6.85 12.67
C THR A 51 -7.29 -5.96 13.12
N GLY A 52 -6.78 -6.19 14.33
CA GLY A 52 -5.69 -5.39 14.89
C GLY A 52 -6.17 -3.97 15.23
N PRO A 53 -5.28 -2.96 15.12
CA PRO A 53 -5.63 -1.57 15.44
C PRO A 53 -6.79 -0.99 14.62
N LEU A 54 -7.06 -1.53 13.42
CA LEU A 54 -8.18 -1.09 12.56
C LEU A 54 -9.49 -1.83 12.81
N SER A 55 -9.60 -2.64 13.88
CA SER A 55 -10.76 -3.51 14.12
C SER A 55 -12.09 -2.78 14.36
N SER A 56 -12.06 -1.49 14.73
CA SER A 56 -13.26 -0.65 14.88
C SER A 56 -13.76 -0.05 13.56
N CYS A 57 -13.02 -0.20 12.46
CA CYS A 57 -13.38 0.38 11.17
C CYS A 57 -14.50 -0.43 10.50
N THR A 58 -15.55 0.27 10.05
CA THR A 58 -16.80 -0.35 9.55
C THR A 58 -17.19 0.06 8.13
N SER A 59 -16.67 1.19 7.64
CA SER A 59 -16.95 1.68 6.29
C SER A 59 -15.74 2.40 5.71
N ALA A 60 -15.68 2.43 4.39
CA ALA A 60 -14.67 3.13 3.62
C ALA A 60 -15.35 4.07 2.61
N LEU A 61 -15.00 5.34 2.66
CA LEU A 61 -15.43 6.34 1.68
C LEU A 61 -14.27 6.61 0.71
N ASP A 62 -14.54 6.53 -0.59
CA ASP A 62 -13.62 7.01 -1.61
C ASP A 62 -13.59 8.54 -1.61
N LEU A 63 -12.44 9.12 -1.28
CA LEU A 63 -12.20 10.57 -1.34
C LEU A 63 -11.71 10.97 -2.74
N GLU A 64 -10.82 10.16 -3.28
CA GLU A 64 -10.19 10.34 -4.58
C GLU A 64 -10.00 8.97 -5.23
N GLY A 65 -10.09 8.91 -6.55
CA GLY A 65 -9.87 7.68 -7.28
C GLY A 65 -9.71 7.96 -8.76
N ASP A 66 -8.70 7.35 -9.37
CA ASP A 66 -8.44 7.43 -10.80
C ASP A 66 -8.10 6.05 -11.36
N GLY A 67 -8.38 5.87 -12.65
CA GLY A 67 -8.16 4.61 -13.36
C GLY A 67 -7.54 4.86 -14.73
N VAL A 68 -6.39 4.24 -14.99
CA VAL A 68 -5.67 4.34 -16.27
C VAL A 68 -5.52 2.97 -16.87
N GLU A 69 -5.96 2.79 -18.11
CA GLU A 69 -5.68 1.57 -18.87
C GLU A 69 -4.17 1.50 -19.17
N THR A 70 -3.48 0.51 -18.59
CA THR A 70 -2.03 0.31 -18.76
C THR A 70 -1.71 -0.83 -19.73
N GLY A 71 -2.73 -1.55 -20.19
CA GLY A 71 -2.61 -2.59 -21.20
C GLY A 71 -3.99 -3.08 -21.66
N PRO A 72 -4.04 -3.97 -22.65
CA PRO A 72 -5.28 -4.36 -23.31
C PRO A 72 -6.32 -5.00 -22.37
N ARG A 73 -5.90 -5.46 -21.19
CA ARG A 73 -6.77 -6.07 -20.16
C ARG A 73 -6.34 -5.70 -18.74
N THR A 74 -5.60 -4.61 -18.58
CA THR A 74 -5.06 -4.18 -17.29
C THR A 74 -5.39 -2.72 -17.09
N VAL A 75 -5.98 -2.41 -15.93
CA VAL A 75 -6.25 -1.04 -15.52
C VAL A 75 -5.54 -0.82 -14.20
N LEU A 76 -4.69 0.21 -14.14
CA LEU A 76 -4.09 0.69 -12.92
C LEU A 76 -5.05 1.66 -12.26
N PHE A 77 -5.37 1.43 -11.00
CA PHE A 77 -6.18 2.31 -10.18
C PHE A 77 -5.35 2.82 -9.03
N SER A 78 -5.48 4.11 -8.74
CA SER A 78 -4.98 4.69 -7.50
C SER A 78 -6.09 5.52 -6.87
N GLY A 79 -5.99 5.73 -5.57
CA GLY A 79 -7.01 6.51 -4.87
C GLY A 79 -6.70 6.68 -3.40
N VAL A 80 -7.58 7.42 -2.76
CA VAL A 80 -7.54 7.71 -1.32
C VAL A 80 -8.89 7.32 -0.72
N LYS A 81 -8.84 6.49 0.33
CA LYS A 81 -10.01 6.06 1.08
C LYS A 81 -9.93 6.60 2.51
N LEU A 82 -11.05 7.12 3.01
CA LEU A 82 -11.27 7.41 4.42
C LEU A 82 -11.97 6.22 5.06
N LEU A 83 -11.30 5.54 5.99
CA LEU A 83 -11.88 4.49 6.81
C LEU A 83 -12.55 5.12 8.05
N GLN A 84 -13.82 4.81 8.29
CA GLN A 84 -14.55 5.29 9.47
C GLN A 84 -14.47 4.24 10.59
N CYS A 85 -13.90 4.62 11.72
CA CYS A 85 -13.56 3.73 12.84
C CYS A 85 -14.25 4.19 14.13
N GLY A 86 -15.57 4.37 14.06
CA GLY A 86 -16.37 5.01 15.12
C GLY A 86 -16.39 6.53 14.93
N SER A 87 -15.93 7.28 15.94
CA SER A 87 -15.73 8.73 15.83
C SER A 87 -14.36 9.13 15.25
N GLU A 88 -13.47 8.16 15.06
CA GLU A 88 -12.12 8.35 14.53
C GLU A 88 -12.06 7.94 13.06
N THR A 89 -11.03 8.42 12.36
CA THR A 89 -10.81 8.13 10.94
C THR A 89 -9.38 7.74 10.64
N VAL A 90 -9.19 6.88 9.64
CA VAL A 90 -7.89 6.56 9.06
C VAL A 90 -7.95 6.77 7.56
N THR A 91 -7.09 7.62 7.03
CA THR A 91 -6.98 7.87 5.59
C THR A 91 -5.86 7.00 5.01
N VAL A 92 -6.18 6.24 3.97
CA VAL A 92 -5.21 5.40 3.26
C VAL A 92 -5.16 5.76 1.79
N SER A 93 -3.96 5.81 1.22
CA SER A 93 -3.78 5.82 -0.24
C SER A 93 -3.49 4.42 -0.72
N TYR A 94 -3.98 4.06 -1.90
CA TYR A 94 -3.69 2.79 -2.54
C TYR A 94 -3.33 2.96 -4.02
N GLU A 95 -2.56 2.02 -4.52
CA GLU A 95 -2.28 1.85 -5.95
C GLU A 95 -2.37 0.37 -6.28
N ALA A 96 -3.24 -0.01 -7.21
CA ALA A 96 -3.50 -1.40 -7.54
C ALA A 96 -3.87 -1.59 -9.00
N SER A 97 -3.45 -2.71 -9.57
CA SER A 97 -3.84 -3.11 -10.93
C SER A 97 -4.99 -4.12 -10.88
N ILE A 98 -5.98 -3.94 -11.74
CA ILE A 98 -7.01 -4.95 -12.01
C ILE A 98 -6.71 -5.64 -13.33
N ASN A 99 -6.66 -6.96 -13.30
CA ASN A 99 -6.55 -7.78 -14.50
C ASN A 99 -7.94 -8.29 -14.92
N LEU A 100 -8.41 -7.81 -16.08
CA LEU A 100 -9.71 -8.15 -16.67
C LEU A 100 -9.70 -9.50 -17.40
N ALA A 101 -8.53 -10.08 -17.68
CA ALA A 101 -8.40 -11.42 -18.26
C ALA A 101 -8.62 -12.52 -17.21
N THR A 102 -8.23 -12.25 -15.96
CA THR A 102 -8.27 -13.24 -14.86
C THR A 102 -9.52 -13.13 -13.98
N GLY A 103 -10.56 -12.46 -14.48
CA GLY A 103 -11.83 -12.31 -13.77
C GLY A 103 -11.90 -11.12 -12.81
N ARG A 104 -11.25 -10.00 -13.15
CA ARG A 104 -11.20 -8.77 -12.34
C ARG A 104 -10.55 -9.00 -10.97
N ARG A 105 -9.29 -9.45 -11.00
CA ARG A 105 -8.47 -9.57 -9.79
C ARG A 105 -7.62 -8.33 -9.57
N THR A 106 -7.70 -7.77 -8.37
CA THR A 106 -6.92 -6.61 -7.94
C THR A 106 -5.63 -7.06 -7.26
N SER A 107 -4.53 -6.38 -7.54
CA SER A 107 -3.27 -6.55 -6.81
C SER A 107 -2.52 -5.22 -6.73
N GLY A 108 -2.07 -4.84 -5.54
CA GLY A 108 -1.42 -3.56 -5.34
C GLY A 108 -0.89 -3.35 -3.94
N THR A 109 -0.61 -2.10 -3.62
CA THR A 109 -0.15 -1.64 -2.31
C THR A 109 -1.08 -0.60 -1.71
N TRP A 110 -0.96 -0.40 -0.40
CA TRP A 110 -1.64 0.67 0.33
C TRP A 110 -0.73 1.21 1.43
N GLN A 111 -1.00 2.43 1.86
CA GLN A 111 -0.31 3.09 2.98
C GLN A 111 -1.24 4.04 3.72
N VAL A 112 -1.02 4.22 5.02
CA VAL A 112 -1.66 5.27 5.82
C VAL A 112 -1.06 6.61 5.43
N VAL A 113 -1.92 7.60 5.18
CA VAL A 113 -1.51 8.98 4.85
C VAL A 113 -1.90 9.97 5.93
N ASP A 114 -2.98 9.70 6.68
CA ASP A 114 -3.42 10.50 7.82
C ASP A 114 -4.28 9.64 8.75
N SER A 115 -4.38 10.00 10.03
CA SER A 115 -5.15 9.25 11.00
C SER A 115 -5.44 10.06 12.26
N THR A 116 -6.68 9.94 12.75
CA THR A 116 -7.07 10.40 14.09
C THR A 116 -7.23 9.24 15.07
N LEU A 117 -7.03 8.00 14.61
CA LEU A 117 -7.20 6.79 15.41
C LEU A 117 -5.95 6.55 16.26
N ALA A 118 -6.12 6.52 17.58
CA ALA A 118 -5.01 6.32 18.50
C ALA A 118 -4.25 5.00 18.22
N GLY A 119 -2.92 5.09 18.09
CA GLY A 119 -2.05 3.94 17.79
C GLY A 119 -1.99 3.53 16.31
N VAL A 120 -2.44 4.42 15.41
CA VAL A 120 -2.24 4.31 13.96
C VAL A 120 -1.73 5.65 13.45
N GLU A 121 -0.42 5.82 13.35
CA GLU A 121 0.23 7.03 12.80
C GLU A 121 0.72 6.80 11.38
N SER A 122 1.20 5.59 11.10
CA SER A 122 1.69 5.18 9.78
C SER A 122 1.43 3.69 9.55
N GLY A 123 1.64 3.24 8.33
CA GLY A 123 1.51 1.83 7.99
C GLY A 123 1.27 1.60 6.52
N GLY A 124 1.14 0.34 6.16
CA GLY A 124 0.88 -0.05 4.78
C GLY A 124 1.06 -1.54 4.54
N GLY A 125 0.86 -1.92 3.29
CA GLY A 125 1.04 -3.28 2.86
C GLY A 125 0.46 -3.54 1.48
N GLN A 126 -0.19 -4.69 1.33
CA GLN A 126 -0.66 -5.21 0.06
C GLN A 126 -2.19 -5.19 0.01
N VAL A 127 -2.75 -4.87 -1.15
CA VAL A 127 -4.17 -5.06 -1.45
C VAL A 127 -4.31 -6.22 -2.46
N LYS A 128 -5.30 -7.07 -2.22
CA LYS A 128 -5.70 -8.14 -3.14
C LYS A 128 -7.22 -8.18 -3.23
N GLY A 129 -7.75 -8.16 -4.45
CA GLY A 129 -9.18 -8.15 -4.71
C GLY A 129 -9.60 -9.27 -5.63
N ASP A 130 -10.84 -9.71 -5.48
CA ASP A 130 -11.45 -10.70 -6.38
C ASP A 130 -12.96 -10.43 -6.53
N ALA A 131 -13.38 -10.11 -7.76
CA ALA A 131 -14.79 -9.88 -8.08
C ALA A 131 -15.65 -11.16 -7.99
N ALA A 132 -15.04 -12.35 -8.04
CA ALA A 132 -15.78 -13.61 -7.88
C ALA A 132 -16.13 -13.90 -6.41
N ARG A 133 -15.63 -13.11 -5.46
CA ARG A 133 -15.80 -13.33 -4.01
C ARG A 133 -16.82 -12.41 -3.35
N CYS A 134 -17.54 -11.62 -4.12
CA CYS A 134 -18.61 -10.75 -3.65
C CYS A 134 -19.91 -11.08 -4.40
N THR A 135 -21.03 -10.68 -3.80
CA THR A 135 -22.35 -10.76 -4.44
C THR A 135 -22.74 -9.35 -4.87
N ILE A 136 -23.11 -9.19 -6.14
CA ILE A 136 -23.53 -7.89 -6.68
C ILE A 136 -24.85 -7.49 -6.03
N GLN A 137 -24.88 -6.31 -5.41
CA GLN A 137 -26.09 -5.74 -4.84
C GLN A 137 -26.97 -5.11 -5.92
N ALA A 138 -28.28 -5.03 -5.65
CA ALA A 138 -29.23 -4.40 -6.57
C ALA A 138 -28.84 -2.94 -6.83
N GLY A 139 -28.74 -2.57 -8.11
CA GLY A 139 -28.32 -1.23 -8.54
C GLY A 139 -26.81 -1.02 -8.66
N SER A 140 -26.00 -2.05 -8.42
CA SER A 140 -24.55 -2.00 -8.60
C SER A 140 -24.10 -2.51 -9.97
N ASP A 141 -23.12 -1.84 -10.58
CA ASP A 141 -22.48 -2.26 -11.86
C ASP A 141 -21.43 -3.38 -11.66
N GLY A 142 -21.24 -3.82 -10.42
CA GLY A 142 -20.41 -4.95 -10.06
C GLY A 142 -19.96 -4.90 -8.61
N CYS A 143 -19.05 -5.78 -8.24
CA CYS A 143 -18.44 -5.71 -6.93
C CYS A 143 -17.00 -6.23 -6.98
N ILE A 144 -16.19 -5.84 -6.01
CA ILE A 144 -14.88 -6.43 -5.73
C ILE A 144 -14.72 -6.54 -4.22
N LEU A 145 -14.32 -7.73 -3.75
CA LEU A 145 -13.93 -7.91 -2.35
C LEU A 145 -12.42 -7.68 -2.20
N ASP A 146 -12.04 -6.46 -1.79
CA ASP A 146 -10.64 -6.05 -1.63
C ASP A 146 -10.15 -6.31 -0.20
N THR A 147 -9.09 -7.09 -0.08
CA THR A 147 -8.43 -7.43 1.18
C THR A 147 -7.12 -6.67 1.31
N PHE A 148 -7.06 -5.77 2.27
CA PHE A 148 -5.88 -4.98 2.63
C PHE A 148 -5.17 -5.68 3.78
N ARG A 149 -3.91 -6.06 3.60
CA ARG A 149 -3.08 -6.71 4.61
C ARG A 149 -1.79 -5.95 4.80
N GLY A 150 -1.37 -5.76 6.04
CA GLY A 150 -0.15 -5.03 6.33
C GLY A 150 0.11 -4.88 7.81
N SER A 151 0.78 -3.80 8.14
CA SER A 151 1.05 -3.39 9.52
C SER A 151 0.90 -1.89 9.68
N VAL A 152 0.49 -1.48 10.88
CA VAL A 152 0.40 -0.07 11.29
C VAL A 152 1.15 0.16 12.59
N SER A 153 1.58 1.40 12.82
CA SER A 153 2.28 1.85 14.04
C SER A 153 1.84 3.25 14.38
#